data_AF-A0A5K1BCQ6-F1
#
_entry.id   AF-A0A5K1BCQ6-F1
#
_cell.length_a   1.000
_cell.length_b   1.000
_cell.length_c   1.000
_cell.angle_alpha   90.00
_cell.angle_beta   90.00
_cell.angle_gamma   90.00
#
_symmetry.space_group_name_H-M   'P 1'
#
loop_
_entity.id
_entity.type
_entity.pdbx_description
1 polymer ?
#
loop_
_entity_poly.entity_id
_entity_poly.type
_entity_poly.pdbx_seq_one_letter_code
_entity_poly.pdbx_strand_id
1 'polypeptide(L)' 'GGKNPTFQEKFIFTLIEGLREINVHVWNSNTLTMDDLIGSG' A
#
# COMPACT_ATOMS: atom_id res chain seq x y z
N GLY A 1 17.50 1.77 -1.55
CA GLY A 1 16.27 1.10 -1.10
C GLY A 1 16.38 -0.38 -1.38
N GLY A 2 15.99 -1.22 -0.41
CA GLY A 2 15.88 -2.66 -0.65
C GLY A 2 14.91 -2.91 -1.81
N LYS A 3 15.35 -3.63 -2.84
CA LYS A 3 14.55 -3.85 -4.06
C LYS A 3 13.48 -4.94 -3.91
N ASN A 4 13.49 -5.66 -2.78
CA ASN A 4 12.58 -6.78 -2.49
C ASN A 4 12.11 -6.70 -1.02
N PRO A 5 11.33 -5.68 -0.64
CA PRO A 5 10.79 -5.59 0.71
C PRO A 5 9.76 -6.71 0.95
N THR A 6 9.75 -7.27 2.16
CA THR A 6 8.67 -8.14 2.64
C THR A 6 7.93 -7.41 3.74
N PHE A 7 6.63 -7.20 3.55
CA PHE A 7 5.72 -6.63 4.53
C PHE A 7 5.06 -7.79 5.28
N GLN A 8 5.14 -7.79 6.61
CA GLN A 8 4.58 -8.84 7.48
C GLN A 8 3.47 -8.29 8.39
N GLU A 9 2.89 -7.16 7.98
CA GLU A 9 1.84 -6.48 8.69
C GLU A 9 0.47 -7.09 8.35
N LYS A 10 -0.37 -7.23 9.38
CA LYS A 10 -1.76 -7.65 9.24
C LYS A 10 -2.68 -6.44 9.43
N PHE A 11 -3.47 -6.15 8.41
CA PHE A 11 -4.51 -5.12 8.46
C PHE A 11 -5.89 -5.76 8.61
N ILE A 12 -6.73 -5.20 9.46
CA ILE A 12 -8.09 -5.68 9.71
C ILE A 12 -9.05 -4.53 9.37
N PHE A 13 -9.98 -4.78 8.46
CA PHE A 13 -11.00 -3.83 8.06
C PHE A 13 -12.39 -4.44 8.25
N THR A 14 -13.34 -3.65 8.72
CA THR A 14 -14.75 -4.03 8.74
C THR A 14 -15.35 -3.73 7.38
N LEU A 15 -15.84 -4.77 6.69
CA LEU A 15 -16.56 -4.60 5.43
C LEU A 15 -17.98 -4.11 5.74
N ILE A 16 -18.40 -3.08 5.01
CA ILE A 16 -19.79 -2.60 5.01
C ILE A 16 -20.48 -3.05 3.73
N GLU A 17 -21.80 -3.23 3.80
CA GLU A 17 -22.60 -3.57 2.63
C GLU A 17 -22.39 -2.55 1.50
N GLY A 18 -22.24 -3.06 0.28
CA GLY A 18 -22.03 -2.23 -0.91
C GLY A 18 -20.57 -1.91 -1.24
N LEU A 19 -19.60 -2.21 -0.36
CA LEU A 19 -18.18 -2.12 -0.71
C LEU A 19 -17.80 -3.24 -1.67
N ARG A 20 -17.18 -2.88 -2.81
CA ARG A 20 -16.90 -3.83 -3.92
C ARG A 20 -15.42 -4.15 -4.12
N GLU A 21 -14.54 -3.26 -3.70
CA GLU A 21 -13.11 -3.38 -4.01
C GLU A 21 -12.28 -2.81 -2.87
N ILE A 22 -11.13 -3.46 -2.64
CA ILE A 22 -10.04 -2.97 -1.81
C ILE A 22 -8.84 -2.85 -2.73
N ASN A 23 -8.22 -1.66 -2.77
CA ASN A 23 -7.02 -1.40 -3.54
C ASN A 23 -5.83 -1.28 -2.59
N VAL A 24 -4.72 -1.93 -2.93
CA VAL A 24 -3.44 -1.89 -2.21
C VAL A 24 -2.44 -1.13 -3.08
N HIS A 25 -1.79 -0.12 -2.53
CA HIS A 25 -0.78 0.67 -3.24
C HIS A 25 0.55 0.60 -2.51
N VAL A 26 1.64 0.44 -3.24
CA VAL A 26 3.00 0.45 -2.71
C VAL A 26 3.68 1.75 -3.14
N TRP A 27 4.19 2.50 -2.16
CA TRP A 27 4.84 3.79 -2.37
C TRP A 27 6.30 3.74 -1.92
N ASN A 28 7.19 4.37 -2.69
CA ASN A 28 8.56 4.64 -2.29
C ASN A 28 8.61 5.99 -1.56
N SER A 29 8.91 5.96 -0.26
CA SER A 29 8.89 7.15 0.57
C SER A 29 10.17 7.99 0.42
N ASN A 30 10.01 9.31 0.23
CA ASN A 30 11.08 10.27 0.05
C ASN A 30 11.00 11.39 1.11
N THR A 31 12.15 11.84 1.64
CA THR A 31 12.17 12.85 2.73
C THR A 31 12.09 14.30 2.25
N LEU A 32 12.58 14.59 1.04
CA LEU A 32 12.71 15.96 0.50
C LEU A 32 11.83 16.21 -0.72
N THR A 33 11.21 15.17 -1.26
CA THR A 33 10.34 15.20 -2.43
C THR A 33 9.07 14.42 -2.13
N MET A 34 8.12 14.43 -3.05
CA MET A 34 6.95 13.58 -2.94
C MET A 34 7.32 12.10 -3.06
N ASP A 35 6.49 11.26 -2.46
CA ASP A 35 6.58 9.81 -2.58
C ASP A 35 6.20 9.35 -3.98
N ASP A 36 6.80 8.26 -4.44
CA ASP A 36 6.55 7.69 -5.77
C ASP A 36 5.66 6.45 -5.67
N LEU A 37 4.59 6.37 -6.45
CA LEU A 37 3.81 5.13 -6.58
C LEU A 37 4.61 4.10 -7.38
N ILE A 38 4.87 2.94 -6.80
CA ILE A 38 5.68 1.87 -7.43
C ILE A 38 4.89 0.59 -7.74
N GLY A 39 3.64 0.51 -7.31
CA GLY A 39 2.75 -0.59 -7.66
C GLY A 39 1.36 -0.48 -7.02
N SER A 40 0.39 -1.18 -7.60
CA SER A 40 -0.97 -1.32 -7.07
C SER A 40 -1.51 -2.73 -7.30
N GLY A 41 -2.53 -3.15 -6.56
CA GLY A 41 -3.23 -4.42 -6.72
C GLY A 41 -4.43 -4.60 -5.81
#